data_AF-A0A4V2ZRP8-F1
#
_entry.id   AF-A0A4V2ZRP8-F1
#
_cell.length_a   1.000
_cell.length_b   1.000
_cell.length_c   1.000
_cell.angle_alpha   90.00
_cell.angle_beta   90.00
_cell.angle_gamma   90.00
#
_symmetry.space_group_name_H-M   'P 1'
#
loop_
_entity.id
_entity.type
_entity.pdbx_description
1 polymer ?
#
loop_
_entity_poly.entity_id
_entity_poly.type
_entity_poly.pdbx_seq_one_letter_code
_entity_poly.pdbx_strand_id
1 'polypeptide(L)' 'TGNKYLRYYLVQAADSVRKHDAEYRDFYQKKYDEVPKHKHKRALVLSARKLVRLVFMLLKTNKMYTPPERRNP' A
#
# COMPACT_ATOMS: atom_id res chain seq x y z
N THR A 1 -1.70 -16.77 -18.27
CA THR A 1 -0.30 -16.30 -18.10
C THR A 1 -0.31 -14.97 -17.36
N GLY A 2 0.54 -14.79 -16.34
CA GLY A 2 0.61 -13.55 -15.54
C GLY A 2 1.89 -12.77 -15.79
N ASN A 3 1.87 -11.45 -15.55
CA ASN A 3 3.05 -10.60 -15.70
C ASN A 3 4.08 -10.95 -14.61
N LYS A 4 5.28 -11.41 -15.03
CA LYS A 4 6.40 -11.81 -14.16
C LYS A 4 6.84 -10.70 -13.18
N TYR A 5 6.67 -9.44 -13.57
CA TYR A 5 7.10 -8.26 -12.82
C TYR A 5 5.96 -7.57 -12.06
N LEU A 6 4.74 -8.11 -12.08
CA LEU A 6 3.59 -7.49 -11.42
C LEU A 6 3.85 -7.22 -9.93
N ARG A 7 4.40 -8.22 -9.23
CA ARG A 7 4.77 -8.07 -7.81
C ARG A 7 5.77 -6.93 -7.60
N TYR A 8 6.76 -6.82 -8.48
CA TYR A 8 7.77 -5.79 -8.40
C TYR A 8 7.16 -4.40 -8.57
N TYR A 9 6.31 -4.21 -9.58
CA TYR A 9 5.63 -2.94 -9.81
C TYR A 9 4.70 -2.53 -8.67
N LEU A 10 3.95 -3.47 -8.09
CA LEU A 10 3.08 -3.18 -6.94
C LEU A 10 3.87 -2.76 -5.70
N VAL A 11 5.03 -3.36 -5.50
CA VAL A 11 5.96 -3.02 -4.42
C VAL A 11 6.58 -1.64 -4.66
N GLN A 12 7.02 -1.32 -5.88
CA GLN A 12 7.49 0.02 -6.22
C GLN A 12 6.41 1.10 -6.08
N ALA A 13 5.19 0.80 -6.54
CA ALA A 13 4.06 1.71 -6.38
C ALA A 13 3.81 2.01 -4.90
N ALA A 14 3.86 0.99 -4.03
CA ALA A 14 3.72 1.19 -2.59
C ALA A 14 4.85 2.04 -1.98
N ASP A 15 6.09 1.93 -2.48
CA ASP A 15 7.20 2.79 -2.05
C ASP A 15 7.00 4.26 -2.46
N SER A 16 6.37 4.50 -3.61
CA SER A 16 5.98 5.84 -4.03
C SER A 16 4.82 6.38 -3.18
N VAL A 17 3.75 5.60 -3.03
CA VAL A 17 2.54 6.01 -2.29
C VAL A 17 2.87 6.39 -0.84
N ARG A 18 3.72 5.64 -0.12
CA ARG A 18 4.09 5.99 1.26
C ARG A 18 4.82 7.34 1.40
N LYS A 19 5.34 7.92 0.31
CA LYS A 19 6.03 9.23 0.32
C LYS A 19 5.05 10.38 0.12
N HIS A 20 3.88 10.10 -0.47
CA HIS A 20 2.89 11.11 -0.84
C HIS A 20 1.59 11.02 -0.03
N ASP A 21 1.29 9.87 0.56
CA ASP A 21 0.09 9.61 1.35
C ASP A 21 0.46 9.34 2.82
N ALA A 22 -0.08 10.17 3.72
CA ALA A 22 0.21 10.08 5.15
C ALA A 22 -0.28 8.76 5.77
N GLU A 23 -1.44 8.24 5.35
CA GLU A 23 -1.98 6.99 5.87
C GLU A 23 -1.05 5.80 5.55
N TYR A 24 -0.48 5.79 4.34
CA TYR A 24 0.49 4.78 3.95
C TYR A 24 1.85 4.98 4.62
N ARG A 25 2.29 6.22 4.84
CA ARG A 25 3.50 6.52 5.59
C ARG A 25 3.43 5.98 7.01
N ASP A 26 2.34 6.28 7.72
CA ASP A 26 2.16 5.90 9.12
C ASP A 26 1.98 4.38 9.25
N PHE A 27 1.26 3.75 8.32
CA PHE A 27 1.17 2.31 8.24
C PHE A 27 2.55 1.66 8.00
N TYR A 28 3.34 2.20 7.06
CA TYR A 28 4.69 1.70 6.79
C TYR A 28 5.58 1.79 8.02
N GLN A 29 5.60 2.95 8.70
CA GLN A 29 6.43 3.18 9.87
C GLN A 29 6.06 2.22 11.00
N LYS A 30 4.75 2.07 11.29
CA LYS A 30 4.26 1.07 12.25
C LYS A 30 4.76 -0.34 11.93
N LYS A 31 4.68 -0.76 10.66
CA LYS A 31 5.15 -2.10 10.23
C LYS A 31 6.66 -2.27 10.24
N TYR A 32 7.40 -1.17 10.10
CA TYR A 32 8.84 -1.13 10.20
C TYR A 32 9.27 -1.36 11.66
N ASP A 33 8.64 -0.69 12.61
CA ASP A 33 9.01 -0.74 14.03
C ASP A 33 8.62 -2.05 14.71
N GLU A 34 7.61 -2.76 14.19
CA GLU A 34 7.13 -4.06 14.71
C GLU A 34 8.17 -5.18 14.76
N VAL A 35 9.23 -5.14 13.94
CA VAL A 35 10.17 -6.26 13.80
C VAL A 35 11.62 -5.76 13.85
N PRO A 36 12.58 -6.52 14.42
CA PRO A 36 14.00 -6.15 14.45
C PRO A 36 14.74 -6.42 13.12
N LYS A 37 14.41 -7.52 12.41
CA LYS A 37 15.12 -7.99 11.21
C LYS A 37 14.32 -7.78 9.93
N HIS A 38 14.99 -7.42 8.83
CA HIS A 38 14.39 -7.19 7.50
C HIS A 38 13.20 -6.19 7.51
N LYS A 39 13.25 -5.22 8.42
CA LYS A 39 12.18 -4.25 8.68
C LYS A 39 11.65 -3.59 7.41
N HIS A 40 12.56 -3.04 6.62
CA HIS A 40 12.25 -2.31 5.38
C HIS A 40 11.48 -3.19 4.39
N LYS A 41 12.01 -4.37 4.05
CA LYS A 41 11.40 -5.29 3.08
C LYS A 41 10.02 -5.76 3.57
N ARG A 42 9.89 -6.09 4.85
CA ARG A 42 8.62 -6.52 5.45
C ARG A 42 7.58 -5.40 5.42
N ALA A 43 7.92 -4.22 5.90
CA ALA A 43 7.02 -3.06 5.92
C ALA A 43 6.53 -2.69 4.53
N LEU A 44 7.42 -2.71 3.54
CA LEU A 44 7.11 -2.35 2.16
C LEU A 44 6.19 -3.39 1.49
N VAL A 45 6.43 -4.68 1.70
CA VAL A 45 5.54 -5.75 1.19
C VAL A 45 4.15 -5.69 1.84
N LEU A 46 4.07 -5.41 3.15
CA LEU A 46 2.79 -5.24 3.84
C LEU A 46 2.03 -4.01 3.34
N SER A 47 2.75 -2.92 3.06
CA SER A 47 2.18 -1.69 2.49
C SER A 47 1.64 -1.95 1.07
N ALA A 48 2.40 -2.68 0.24
CA ALA A 48 1.93 -3.12 -1.07
C ALA A 48 0.67 -3.99 -0.97
N ARG A 49 0.59 -4.89 0.01
CA ARG A 49 -0.62 -5.70 0.24
C ARG A 49 -1.82 -4.84 0.65
N LYS A 50 -1.61 -3.79 1.44
CA LYS A 50 -2.67 -2.81 1.77
C LYS A 50 -3.15 -2.08 0.51
N LEU A 51 -2.22 -1.60 -0.33
CA LEU A 51 -2.51 -0.93 -1.59
C LEU A 51 -3.30 -1.79 -2.57
N VAL A 52 -2.85 -3.03 -2.78
CA VAL A 52 -3.50 -3.98 -3.68
C VAL A 52 -4.94 -4.25 -3.26
N ARG A 53 -5.19 -4.38 -1.95
CA ARG A 53 -6.57 -4.57 -1.44
C ARG A 53 -7.45 -3.36 -1.78
N LEU A 54 -6.95 -2.14 -1.61
CA LEU A 54 -7.68 -0.93 -1.97
C LEU A 54 -8.04 -0.93 -3.46
N VAL A 55 -7.04 -1.09 -4.33
CA VAL A 55 -7.24 -1.11 -5.80
C VAL A 55 -8.23 -2.21 -6.19
N PHE A 56 -8.07 -3.42 -5.64
CA PHE A 56 -8.97 -4.53 -5.90
C PHE A 56 -10.41 -4.21 -5.49
N MET A 57 -10.63 -3.61 -4.32
CA MET A 57 -11.97 -3.26 -3.86
C MET A 57 -12.61 -2.16 -4.70
N LEU A 58 -11.83 -1.15 -5.13
CA LEU A 58 -12.32 -0.09 -6.01
C LEU A 58 -12.76 -0.66 -7.37
N LEU A 59 -11.94 -1.53 -7.96
CA LEU A 59 -12.26 -2.21 -9.22
C LEU A 59 -13.47 -3.14 -9.07
N LYS A 60 -13.51 -3.94 -7.99
CA LYS A 60 -14.60 -4.88 -7.72
C LYS A 60 -15.94 -4.17 -7.52
N THR A 61 -15.93 -3.01 -6.86
CA THR A 61 -17.15 -2.25 -6.56
C THR A 61 -17.48 -1.18 -7.61
N ASN A 62 -16.62 -1.01 -8.61
CA ASN A 62 -16.70 0.06 -9.62
C ASN A 62 -16.87 1.45 -9.00
N LYS A 63 -16.14 1.70 -7.90
CA LYS A 63 -16.17 2.96 -7.16
C LYS A 63 -14.90 3.76 -7.40
N MET A 64 -15.06 5.08 -7.45
CA MET A 64 -13.92 6.00 -7.49
C MET A 64 -13.23 6.06 -6.12
N TYR A 65 -11.92 6.27 -6.13
CA TYR A 65 -11.16 6.48 -4.89
C TYR A 65 -11.65 7.75 -4.20
N THR A 66 -12.03 7.63 -2.93
CA THR A 66 -12.33 8.75 -2.05
C THR A 66 -11.23 8.83 -1.00
N PRO A 67 -10.44 9.92 -0.98
CA PRO A 67 -9.41 10.11 0.03
C PRO A 67 -9.99 10.08 1.46
N PRO A 68 -9.23 9.62 2.46
CA PRO A 68 -9.70 9.55 3.84
C PRO A 68 -10.16 10.93 4.38
N GLU A 69 -9.51 12.01 3.95
CA GLU A 69 -9.90 13.41 4.26
C GLU A 69 -11.34 13.75 3.87
N ARG A 70 -11.86 13.13 2.81
CA ARG A 70 -13.23 13.34 2.31
C ARG A 70 -14.23 12.29 2.83
N ARG A 71 -13.76 11.27 3.55
CA ARG A 71 -14.59 10.15 3.98
C ARG A 71 -15.26 10.40 5.34
N ASN A 72 -14.65 11.23 6.19
CA ASN A 72 -15.18 11.63 7.49
C ASN A 72 -15.47 13.14 7.46
N PRO A 73 -16.74 13.56 7.34
CA PRO A 73 -17.14 14.96 7.55
C PRO A 73 -17.02 15.36 9.03
#